data_AF-A0A645BCQ0-F1
#
_entry.id   AF-A0A645BCQ0-F1
#
_cell.length_a   1.000
_cell.length_b   1.000
_cell.length_c   1.000
_cell.angle_alpha   90.00
_cell.angle_beta   90.00
_cell.angle_gamma   90.00
#
_symmetry.space_group_name_H-M   'P 1'
#
loop_
_entity.id
_entity.type
_entity.pdbx_description
1 polymer ?
#
loop_
_entity_poly.entity_id
_entity_poly.type
_entity_poly.pdbx_seq_one_letter_code
_entity_poly.pdbx_strand_id
1 'polypeptide(L)' 'MLDGEKKLQVYSTANQDSPFMDGHFPVLGLDVWEHAYYLNYQNRRPDYVKAFWSVVNWSFVEKQYNLYR' A
#
# COMPACT_ATOMS: atom_id res chain seq x y z
N MET A 1 -1.57 -6.72 2.37
CA MET A 1 -3.04 -6.93 2.43
C MET A 1 -3.34 -8.29 3.03
N LEU A 2 -4.56 -8.55 3.45
CA LEU A 2 -5.03 -9.90 3.78
C LEU A 2 -5.70 -10.51 2.55
N ASP A 3 -5.30 -11.72 2.17
CA ASP A 3 -5.97 -12.51 1.14
C ASP A 3 -7.30 -13.11 1.64
N GLY A 4 -8.01 -13.85 0.79
CA GLY A 4 -9.27 -14.50 1.15
C GLY A 4 -9.15 -15.54 2.27
N GLU A 5 -7.93 -16.02 2.55
CA GLU A 5 -7.62 -16.92 3.68
C GLU A 5 -7.14 -16.17 4.93
N LYS A 6 -7.22 -14.83 4.93
CA LYS A 6 -6.74 -13.95 6.00
C LYS A 6 -5.24 -14.04 6.26
N LYS A 7 -4.45 -14.45 5.26
CA LYS A 7 -2.98 -14.45 5.32
C LYS A 7 -2.45 -13.13 4.77
N LEU A 8 -1.35 -12.66 5.36
CA LEU A 8 -0.69 -11.44 4.92
C LEU A 8 0.05 -11.69 3.60
N GLN A 9 -0.22 -10.86 2.59
CA GLN A 9 0.47 -10.88 1.31
C GLN A 9 0.92 -9.48 0.85
N VAL A 10 2.00 -9.45 0.06
CA VAL A 10 2.45 -8.28 -0.72
C VAL A 10 1.93 -8.44 -2.14
N TYR A 11 1.42 -7.35 -2.71
CA TYR A 11 0.74 -7.36 -4.01
C TYR A 11 0.82 -5.98 -4.66
N SER A 12 0.61 -5.93 -5.97
CA SER A 12 0.53 -4.70 -6.75
C SER A 12 -0.63 -4.77 -7.71
N THR A 13 -1.37 -3.68 -7.85
CA THR A 13 -2.43 -3.52 -8.84
C THR A 13 -2.01 -2.59 -9.96
N ALA A 14 -2.62 -2.76 -11.14
CA ALA A 14 -2.52 -1.79 -12.21
C ALA A 14 -3.49 -0.63 -11.96
N ASN A 15 -3.09 0.58 -12.35
CA ASN A 15 -3.95 1.76 -12.36
C ASN A 15 -4.65 2.04 -11.01
N GLN A 16 -5.98 1.93 -10.98
CA GLN A 16 -6.84 2.14 -9.81
C GLN A 16 -7.56 0.85 -9.39
N ASP A 17 -7.13 -0.30 -9.93
CA ASP A 17 -7.65 -1.59 -9.51
C ASP A 17 -7.33 -1.78 -8.01
N SER A 18 -8.27 -2.36 -7.28
CA SER A 18 -8.19 -2.48 -5.83
C SER A 18 -8.29 -3.94 -5.40
N PRO A 19 -7.48 -4.40 -4.43
CA PRO A 19 -7.60 -5.78 -3.91
C PRO A 19 -9.00 -6.13 -3.39
N PHE A 20 -9.81 -5.13 -3.02
CA PHE A 20 -11.22 -5.35 -2.65
C PHE A 20 -12.04 -6.03 -3.76
N MET A 21 -11.67 -5.82 -5.03
CA MET A 21 -12.34 -6.46 -6.18
C MET A 21 -12.17 -7.99 -6.17
N ASP A 22 -11.08 -8.48 -5.57
CA ASP A 22 -10.76 -9.90 -5.44
C ASP A 22 -11.17 -10.47 -4.07
N GLY A 23 -11.92 -9.70 -3.26
CA GLY A 23 -12.30 -10.09 -1.90
C GLY A 23 -11.13 -10.03 -0.90
N HIS A 24 -10.04 -9.34 -1.25
CA HIS A 24 -8.90 -9.12 -0.37
C HIS A 24 -9.04 -7.80 0.40
N PHE A 25 -8.35 -7.70 1.54
CA PHE A 25 -8.43 -6.55 2.43
C PHE A 25 -7.10 -5.79 2.48
N PRO A 26 -6.94 -4.66 1.77
CA PRO A 26 -5.74 -3.84 1.85
C PRO A 26 -5.62 -3.18 3.24
N VAL A 27 -4.47 -3.36 3.88
CA VAL A 27 -4.17 -2.82 5.24
C VAL A 27 -3.13 -1.69 5.21
N LEU A 28 -2.36 -1.62 4.12
CA LEU A 28 -1.38 -0.58 3.80
C LEU A 28 -1.23 -0.55 2.28
N GLY A 29 -1.16 0.64 1.71
CA GLY A 29 -0.92 0.86 0.28
C GLY A 29 0.06 2.02 0.07
N LEU A 30 0.81 1.95 -1.03
CA LEU A 30 1.69 3.02 -1.50
C LEU A 30 1.30 3.34 -2.94
N ASP A 31 0.92 4.59 -3.18
CA ASP A 31 0.65 5.06 -4.54
C ASP A 31 1.97 5.29 -5.29
N VAL A 32 2.14 4.63 -6.43
CA VAL A 32 3.33 4.72 -7.29
C VAL A 32 3.05 5.37 -8.64
N TRP A 33 1.92 6.06 -8.79
CA TRP A 33 1.70 6.96 -9.92
C TRP A 33 2.69 8.13 -9.84
N GLU A 34 3.19 8.58 -11.00
CA GLU A 34 4.22 9.63 -11.04
C GLU A 34 3.76 10.90 -10.33
N HIS A 35 2.49 11.28 -10.45
CA HIS A 35 1.95 12.46 -9.79
C HIS A 35 2.06 12.42 -8.25
N ALA A 36 2.20 11.24 -7.64
CA ALA A 36 2.37 11.10 -6.18
C ALA A 36 3.77 11.50 -5.71
N TYR A 37 4.78 11.49 -6.59
CA TYR A 37 6.19 11.69 -6.19
C TYR A 37 7.03 12.59 -7.10
N TYR A 38 6.59 12.88 -8.33
CA TYR A 38 7.45 13.45 -9.36
C TYR A 38 8.04 14.82 -9.00
N LEU A 39 7.27 15.67 -8.29
CA LEU A 39 7.74 17.01 -7.90
C LEU A 39 8.99 16.96 -7.01
N ASN A 40 9.10 15.97 -6.12
CA ASN A 40 10.21 15.85 -5.16
C ASN A 40 11.27 14.83 -5.60
N TYR A 41 10.88 13.83 -6.38
CA TYR A 41 11.73 12.67 -6.69
C TYR A 41 11.99 12.47 -8.19
N GLN A 42 11.24 13.12 -9.09
CA GLN A 42 11.35 12.95 -10.54
C GLN A 42 11.31 11.46 -10.93
N ASN A 43 12.31 10.94 -11.64
CA ASN A 43 12.41 9.52 -12.00
C ASN A 43 12.89 8.61 -10.85
N ARG A 44 13.23 9.15 -9.68
CA ARG A 44 13.77 8.41 -8.53
C ARG A 44 12.65 7.81 -7.66
N ARG A 45 11.80 6.98 -8.25
CA ARG A 45 10.79 6.21 -7.50
C ARG A 45 11.39 5.41 -6.32
N PRO A 46 12.57 4.78 -6.42
CA PRO A 46 13.16 4.06 -5.29
C PRO A 46 13.38 4.94 -4.04
N ASP A 47 13.76 6.21 -4.23
CA ASP A 47 13.98 7.14 -3.12
C ASP A 47 12.65 7.51 -2.43
N TYR A 48 11.59 7.70 -3.22
CA TYR A 48 10.23 7.91 -2.70
C TYR A 48 9.74 6.71 -1.88
N VAL A 49 9.91 5.49 -2.41
CA VAL A 49 9.55 4.24 -1.71
C VAL A 49 10.35 4.10 -0.41
N LYS A 50 11.62 4.50 -0.39
CA LYS A 50 12.44 4.51 0.83
C LYS A 50 11.92 5.53 1.85
N ALA A 51 11.56 6.73 1.41
CA ALA A 51 11.04 7.78 2.27
C ALA A 51 9.65 7.44 2.83
N PHE A 52 8.81 6.73 2.09
CA PHE A 52 7.48 6.30 2.54
C PHE A 52 7.52 5.59 3.89
N TRP A 53 8.51 4.72 4.12
CA TRP A 53 8.61 3.95 5.37
C TRP A 53 8.82 4.79 6.63
N SER A 54 9.32 6.03 6.52
CA SER A 54 9.51 6.91 7.67
C SER A 54 8.21 7.63 8.11
N VAL A 55 7.17 7.59 7.28
CA VAL A 55 5.91 8.31 7.53
C VAL A 55 4.69 7.40 7.68
N VAL A 56 4.88 6.07 7.62
CA VAL A 56 3.78 5.11 7.80
C VAL A 56 3.19 5.23 9.21
N ASN A 57 1.87 5.42 9.28
CA ASN A 57 1.12 5.35 10.53
C ASN A 57 0.84 3.88 10.90
N TRP A 58 1.76 3.27 11.65
CA TRP A 58 1.66 1.86 12.03
C TRP A 58 0.46 1.54 12.94
N SER A 59 0.04 2.47 13.81
CA SER A 59 -1.15 2.27 14.65
C SER A 59 -2.42 2.14 13.81
N PHE A 60 -2.52 2.89 12.71
CA PHE A 60 -3.62 2.74 11.77
C PHE A 60 -3.55 1.41 11.02
N VAL A 61 -2.37 1.01 10.54
CA VAL A 61 -2.17 -0.28 9.86
C VAL A 61 -2.55 -1.45 10.77
N GLU A 62 -2.14 -1.41 12.03
CA GLU A 62 -2.51 -2.41 13.04
C GLU A 62 -4.03 -2.47 13.25
N LYS A 63 -4.70 -1.31 13.38
CA LYS A 63 -6.15 -1.24 13.49
C LYS A 63 -6.85 -1.88 12.28
N GLN A 64 -6.40 -1.59 11.06
CA GLN A 64 -6.97 -2.20 9.85
C GLN A 64 -6.70 -3.70 9.78
N TYR A 65 -5.48 -4.13 10.14
CA TYR A 65 -5.13 -5.54 10.18
C TYR A 65 -6.02 -6.33 11.16
N ASN A 66 -6.25 -5.79 12.36
CA ASN A 66 -7.10 -6.42 13.37
C ASN A 66 -8.60 -6.39 13.01
N LEU A 67 -9.04 -5.46 12.16
CA LEU A 67 -10.44 -5.40 11.70
C LEU A 67 -10.79 -6.55 10.74
N TYR A 68 -9.83 -7.00 9.94
CA TYR A 68 -10.06 -7.97 8.86
C TYR A 68 -9.46 -9.37 9.13
N ARG A 69 -8.68 -9.51 10.21
CA ARG A 69 -8.22 -10.80 10.73
C ARG A 69 -9.33 -11.57 11.41
#